data_AF-A0A8T5S8K4-F1
#
_entry.id   AF-A0A8T5S8K4-F1
#
_cell.length_a   1.000
_cell.length_b   1.000
_cell.length_c   1.000
_cell.angle_alpha   90.00
_cell.angle_beta   90.00
_cell.angle_gamma   90.00
#
_symmetry.space_group_name_H-M   'P 1'
#
loop_
_entity.id
_entity.type
_entity.pdbx_description
1 polymer ?
#
loop_
_entity_poly.entity_id
_entity_poly.type
_entity_poly.pdbx_seq_one_letter_code
_entity_poly.pdbx_strand_id
1 'polypeptide(L)'
;MNRKLWFLSIIIIFFLSPGMILNVGAIKYNTGVKENDDLIWKCRVCDDAEMNFIFGIGWDNSGIFQNLSKGKMMKWEIDSVQVNDTVIKIEFGVWFWRQNRNWGIKDNDSEILYHTNPSDYTEELNFSSEKSFTPFWFPVPVGEYIGGLNLTGWYDVDNRVLPTLNVDIPKDTVLSGYPNRSIQVIAIYNELGILSSYKLYTKGNVVIIDIALDFLPIYVIPSLVVLFTILSLGVIIYIIKKYKSTRL
;
A
#
# COMPACT_ATOMS: atom_id res chain seq x y z
N MET A 1 -55.64 4.62 -5.71
CA MET A 1 -54.20 4.82 -6.02
C MET A 1 -54.10 5.34 -7.44
N ASN A 2 -53.54 6.53 -7.65
CA ASN A 2 -53.65 7.26 -8.93
C ASN A 2 -52.86 6.54 -10.03
N ARG A 3 -53.54 6.03 -11.08
CA ARG A 3 -52.93 5.32 -12.22
C ARG A 3 -51.75 6.09 -12.86
N LYS A 4 -51.82 7.43 -12.81
CA LYS A 4 -50.76 8.34 -13.28
C LYS A 4 -49.46 8.25 -12.45
N LEU A 5 -49.56 8.09 -11.13
CA LEU A 5 -48.40 7.96 -10.23
C LEU A 5 -47.68 6.61 -10.39
N TRP A 6 -48.43 5.56 -10.71
CA TRP A 6 -47.88 4.23 -10.96
C TRP A 6 -47.11 4.19 -12.28
N PHE A 7 -47.66 4.80 -13.34
CA PHE A 7 -46.97 4.97 -14.62
C PHE A 7 -45.70 5.84 -14.49
N LEU A 8 -45.76 6.93 -13.72
CA LEU A 8 -44.60 7.78 -13.48
C LEU A 8 -43.47 7.01 -12.78
N SER A 9 -43.80 6.18 -11.78
CA SER A 9 -42.80 5.38 -11.06
C SER A 9 -42.14 4.33 -11.95
N ILE A 10 -42.90 3.67 -12.82
CA ILE A 10 -42.36 2.67 -13.75
C ILE A 10 -41.45 3.32 -14.80
N ILE A 11 -41.84 4.50 -15.31
CA ILE A 11 -41.01 5.25 -16.25
C ILE A 11 -39.70 5.69 -15.57
N ILE A 12 -39.74 6.14 -14.31
CA ILE A 12 -38.54 6.49 -13.54
C ILE A 12 -37.64 5.26 -13.33
N ILE A 13 -38.20 4.10 -12.98
CA ILE A 13 -37.44 2.84 -12.83
C ILE A 13 -36.80 2.42 -14.17
N PHE A 14 -37.53 2.59 -15.29
CA PHE A 14 -37.04 2.25 -16.62
C PHE A 14 -35.96 3.23 -17.12
N PHE A 15 -36.07 4.52 -16.80
CA PHE A 15 -35.03 5.53 -17.06
C PHE A 15 -33.84 5.44 -16.11
N LEU A 16 -33.99 4.81 -14.94
CA LEU A 16 -32.88 4.42 -14.05
C LEU A 16 -32.18 3.13 -14.49
N SER A 17 -32.72 2.41 -15.49
CA SER A 17 -32.19 1.12 -15.95
C SER A 17 -31.25 1.10 -17.17
N PRO A 18 -30.95 2.18 -17.93
CA PRO A 18 -29.98 2.10 -18.99
C PRO A 18 -28.57 2.33 -18.42
N GLY A 19 -27.87 1.25 -18.06
CA GLY A 19 -26.45 1.40 -17.70
C GLY A 19 -25.69 0.18 -17.17
N MET A 20 -26.35 -0.94 -16.85
CA MET A 20 -25.64 -2.14 -16.36
C MET A 20 -25.63 -3.24 -17.42
N ILE A 21 -25.21 -2.91 -18.65
CA ILE A 21 -24.54 -3.95 -19.44
C ILE A 21 -23.19 -4.07 -18.76
N LEU A 22 -23.03 -5.12 -17.95
CA LEU A 22 -21.70 -5.56 -17.51
C LEU A 22 -20.96 -5.96 -18.79
N ASN A 23 -20.29 -4.99 -19.42
CA ASN A 23 -19.17 -5.31 -20.27
C ASN A 23 -18.23 -6.09 -19.36
N VAL A 24 -18.14 -7.40 -19.58
CA VAL A 24 -17.05 -8.22 -19.08
C VAL A 24 -15.81 -7.74 -19.83
N GLY A 25 -15.33 -6.55 -19.45
CA GLY A 25 -14.06 -6.03 -19.91
C GLY A 25 -12.99 -6.92 -19.30
N ALA A 26 -12.03 -7.35 -20.11
CA ALA A 26 -10.81 -7.93 -19.59
C ALA A 26 -10.25 -7.00 -18.51
N ILE A 27 -9.88 -7.54 -17.34
CA ILE A 27 -9.28 -6.76 -16.26
C ILE A 27 -8.00 -6.15 -16.82
N LYS A 28 -7.97 -4.81 -16.91
CA LYS A 28 -6.80 -4.08 -17.35
C LYS A 28 -5.96 -3.71 -16.14
N TYR A 29 -4.82 -4.36 -15.99
CA TYR A 29 -3.87 -4.06 -14.93
C TYR A 29 -3.10 -2.78 -15.22
N ASN A 30 -2.76 -2.02 -14.18
CA ASN A 30 -2.10 -0.73 -14.31
C ASN A 30 -1.22 -0.41 -13.07
N THR A 31 -0.61 0.76 -13.06
CA THR A 31 0.07 1.34 -11.90
C THR A 31 -0.88 2.13 -11.01
N GLY A 32 -0.70 2.03 -9.68
CA GLY A 32 -1.33 2.93 -8.71
C GLY A 32 -0.46 4.12 -8.29
N VAL A 33 0.77 4.20 -8.80
CA VAL A 33 1.73 5.29 -8.55
C VAL A 33 2.05 6.05 -9.84
N LYS A 34 2.53 7.29 -9.71
CA LYS A 34 2.90 8.18 -10.80
C LYS A 34 4.33 8.68 -10.64
N GLU A 35 4.89 9.16 -11.73
CA GLU A 35 6.17 9.88 -11.73
C GLU A 35 6.13 11.05 -10.74
N ASN A 36 7.21 11.21 -9.98
CA ASN A 36 7.37 12.16 -8.88
C ASN A 36 6.53 11.88 -7.62
N ASP A 37 5.87 10.72 -7.51
CA ASP A 37 5.29 10.32 -6.23
C ASP A 37 6.40 9.98 -5.23
N ASP A 38 6.25 10.48 -4.00
CA ASP A 38 7.09 10.12 -2.85
C ASP A 38 6.35 9.11 -1.97
N LEU A 39 6.95 7.95 -1.76
CA LEU A 39 6.44 6.90 -0.87
C LEU A 39 7.39 6.77 0.33
N ILE A 40 6.87 6.99 1.53
CA ILE A 40 7.69 6.93 2.76
C ILE A 40 7.16 5.82 3.64
N TRP A 41 8.03 4.93 4.10
CA TRP A 41 7.71 3.94 5.12
C TRP A 41 8.45 4.26 6.41
N LYS A 42 7.84 3.91 7.54
CA LYS A 42 8.42 4.06 8.88
C LYS A 42 8.45 2.71 9.58
N CYS A 43 9.61 2.36 10.11
CA CYS A 43 9.77 1.24 11.00
C CYS A 43 9.28 1.63 12.41
N ARG A 44 8.17 1.03 12.85
CA ARG A 44 7.55 1.28 14.17
C ARG A 44 8.11 0.36 15.25
N VAL A 45 8.40 -0.88 14.88
CA VAL A 45 9.00 -1.91 15.73
C VAL A 45 10.14 -2.55 14.95
N CYS A 46 11.28 -2.69 15.61
CA CYS A 46 12.44 -3.44 15.15
C CYS A 46 13.10 -4.02 16.40
N ASP A 47 13.03 -5.34 16.56
CA ASP A 47 13.76 -6.05 17.60
C ASP A 47 15.03 -6.65 16.99
N ASP A 48 16.10 -5.87 17.04
CA ASP A 48 17.38 -6.23 16.43
C ASP A 48 17.99 -7.49 17.07
N ALA A 49 17.75 -7.72 18.37
CA ALA A 49 18.26 -8.89 19.07
C ALA A 49 17.57 -10.16 18.56
N GLU A 50 16.25 -10.13 18.42
CA GLU A 50 15.49 -11.25 17.88
C GLU A 50 15.76 -11.45 16.39
N MET A 51 15.91 -10.39 15.60
CA MET A 51 16.30 -10.52 14.19
C MET A 51 17.70 -11.13 14.03
N ASN A 52 18.68 -10.69 14.83
CA ASN A 52 20.03 -11.27 14.84
C ASN A 52 20.00 -12.75 15.25
N PHE A 53 19.13 -13.12 16.18
CA PHE A 53 18.94 -14.52 16.53
C PHE A 53 18.37 -15.31 15.35
N ILE A 54 17.32 -14.79 14.69
CA ILE A 54 16.58 -15.52 13.66
C ILE A 54 17.34 -15.65 12.36
N PHE A 55 18.04 -14.60 11.93
CA PHE A 55 18.69 -14.50 10.62
C PHE A 55 20.22 -14.40 10.67
N GLY A 56 20.79 -14.34 11.87
CA GLY A 56 22.21 -14.12 12.05
C GLY A 56 22.61 -12.64 12.04
N ILE A 57 23.86 -12.38 12.40
CA ILE A 57 24.42 -11.03 12.38
C ILE A 57 24.54 -10.55 10.93
N GLY A 58 24.09 -9.33 10.67
CA GLY A 58 24.18 -8.70 9.35
C GLY A 58 22.95 -8.88 8.45
N TRP A 59 21.83 -9.35 9.01
CA TRP A 59 20.53 -9.36 8.33
C TRP A 59 20.08 -7.97 7.84
N ASP A 60 20.60 -6.91 8.45
CA ASP A 60 20.34 -5.50 8.17
C ASP A 60 21.34 -4.89 7.16
N ASN A 61 22.10 -5.72 6.43
CA ASN A 61 23.06 -5.26 5.41
C ASN A 61 22.61 -5.55 3.97
N SER A 62 21.42 -6.09 3.77
CA SER A 62 20.92 -6.46 2.44
C SER A 62 19.49 -5.97 2.19
N GLY A 63 19.24 -5.58 0.93
CA GLY A 63 17.90 -5.32 0.42
C GLY A 63 17.15 -4.23 1.18
N ILE A 64 15.86 -4.48 1.43
CA ILE A 64 15.01 -3.53 2.14
C ILE A 64 15.34 -3.43 3.63
N PHE A 65 16.11 -4.37 4.19
CA PHE A 65 16.48 -4.35 5.60
C PHE A 65 17.73 -3.52 5.86
N GLN A 66 18.35 -2.96 4.82
CA GLN A 66 19.60 -2.22 4.93
C GLN A 66 19.48 -1.00 5.87
N ASN A 67 20.15 -1.05 7.02
CA ASN A 67 20.09 -0.05 8.09
C ASN A 67 18.74 0.06 8.84
N LEU A 68 17.85 -0.93 8.72
CA LEU A 68 16.55 -0.94 9.40
C LEU A 68 16.74 -0.85 10.92
N SER A 69 15.97 0.03 11.57
CA SER A 69 15.87 0.08 13.03
C SER A 69 14.66 0.91 13.42
N LYS A 70 14.25 0.77 14.69
CA LYS A 70 13.05 1.41 15.21
C LYS A 70 13.07 2.94 15.03
N GLY A 71 11.98 3.46 14.49
CA GLY A 71 11.75 4.89 14.30
C GLY A 71 12.34 5.47 13.01
N LYS A 72 13.22 4.72 12.32
CA LYS A 72 13.76 5.15 11.03
C LYS A 72 12.71 5.05 9.91
N MET A 73 12.93 5.81 8.85
CA MET A 73 12.07 5.92 7.69
C MET A 73 12.85 5.67 6.41
N MET A 74 12.24 4.99 5.45
CA MET A 74 12.75 4.78 4.09
C MET A 74 11.88 5.59 3.12
N LYS A 75 12.48 6.19 2.10
CA LYS A 75 11.75 6.90 1.04
C LYS A 75 12.04 6.25 -0.31
N TRP A 76 10.99 6.04 -1.09
CA TRP A 76 11.08 5.84 -2.53
C TRP A 76 10.57 7.08 -3.25
N GLU A 77 11.28 7.52 -4.28
CA GLU A 77 10.84 8.56 -5.21
C GLU A 77 10.67 7.92 -6.58
N ILE A 78 9.47 8.00 -7.13
CA ILE A 78 9.16 7.35 -8.41
C ILE A 78 9.74 8.18 -9.55
N ASP A 79 10.81 7.67 -10.16
CA ASP A 79 11.54 8.36 -11.23
C ASP A 79 10.85 8.19 -12.59
N SER A 80 10.29 7.01 -12.87
CA SER A 80 9.54 6.76 -14.11
C SER A 80 8.56 5.60 -13.97
N VAL A 81 7.46 5.66 -14.74
CA VAL A 81 6.50 4.55 -14.84
C VAL A 81 6.17 4.27 -16.30
N GLN A 82 6.32 3.01 -16.70
CA GLN A 82 6.04 2.54 -18.06
C GLN A 82 5.01 1.41 -18.00
N VAL A 83 3.90 1.57 -18.73
CA VAL A 83 2.82 0.59 -18.79
C VAL A 83 2.57 0.26 -20.25
N ASN A 84 2.96 -0.95 -20.63
CA ASN A 84 2.74 -1.49 -21.96
C ASN A 84 1.80 -2.70 -21.88
N ASP A 85 1.44 -3.28 -23.03
CA ASP A 85 0.50 -4.40 -23.08
C ASP A 85 1.01 -5.66 -22.37
N THR A 86 2.33 -5.82 -22.23
CA THR A 86 2.98 -7.02 -21.67
C THR A 86 3.63 -6.81 -20.31
N VAL A 87 4.12 -5.59 -20.03
CA VAL A 87 4.89 -5.30 -18.82
C VAL A 87 4.50 -3.96 -18.20
N ILE A 88 4.61 -3.93 -16.87
CA ILE A 88 4.54 -2.74 -16.04
C ILE A 88 5.90 -2.58 -15.37
N LYS A 89 6.59 -1.48 -15.67
CA LYS A 89 7.91 -1.16 -15.14
C LYS A 89 7.84 0.12 -14.32
N ILE A 90 8.47 0.11 -13.15
CA ILE A 90 8.66 1.28 -12.30
C ILE A 90 10.15 1.40 -12.00
N GLU A 91 10.70 2.58 -12.27
CA GLU A 91 12.04 2.98 -11.86
C GLU A 91 11.90 3.98 -10.71
N PHE A 92 12.71 3.80 -9.67
CA PHE A 92 12.60 4.62 -8.47
C PHE A 92 13.94 4.76 -7.77
N GLY A 93 14.06 5.92 -7.13
CA GLY A 93 15.15 6.21 -6.24
C GLY A 93 14.88 5.74 -4.82
N VAL A 94 15.89 5.20 -4.16
CA VAL A 94 15.80 4.70 -2.78
C VAL A 94 16.67 5.54 -1.85
N TRP A 95 16.07 5.97 -0.74
CA TRP A 95 16.76 6.45 0.45
C TRP A 95 16.51 5.46 1.56
N PHE A 96 17.58 4.81 2.03
CA PHE A 96 17.51 3.80 3.07
C PHE A 96 17.03 4.38 4.40
N TRP A 97 16.80 3.49 5.37
CA TRP A 97 16.27 3.81 6.68
C TRP A 97 17.12 4.87 7.40
N ARG A 98 16.53 6.05 7.62
CA ARG A 98 17.12 7.20 8.31
C ARG A 98 16.19 7.76 9.37
N GLN A 99 16.74 8.37 10.42
CA GLN A 99 15.95 8.90 11.54
C GLN A 99 15.33 10.27 11.24
N ASN A 100 15.90 11.04 10.32
CA ASN A 100 15.45 12.37 9.94
C ASN A 100 14.84 12.38 8.53
N ARG A 101 13.89 13.29 8.28
CA ARG A 101 13.30 13.57 6.96
C ARG A 101 14.19 14.46 6.07
N ASN A 102 15.40 14.79 6.51
CA ASN A 102 16.38 15.40 5.62
C ASN A 102 17.02 14.30 4.77
N TRP A 103 16.39 14.02 3.64
CA TRP A 103 16.74 12.90 2.76
C TRP A 103 18.11 13.08 2.09
N GLY A 104 18.59 14.30 1.89
CA GLY A 104 19.88 14.54 1.24
C GLY A 104 19.98 13.81 -0.11
N ILE A 105 21.13 13.20 -0.37
CA ILE A 105 21.38 12.48 -1.63
C ILE A 105 20.78 11.06 -1.55
N LYS A 106 20.20 10.64 -2.68
CA LYS A 106 19.70 9.29 -2.95
C LYS A 106 20.78 8.23 -2.68
N ASP A 107 20.39 7.12 -2.06
CA ASP A 107 21.31 6.03 -1.73
C ASP A 107 21.50 5.04 -2.89
N ASN A 108 20.42 4.72 -3.61
CA ASN A 108 20.47 3.77 -4.72
C ASN A 108 19.36 4.00 -5.75
N ASP A 109 19.57 3.52 -6.97
CA ASP A 109 18.57 3.38 -8.01
C ASP A 109 18.07 1.93 -8.06
N SER A 110 16.76 1.76 -8.26
CA SER A 110 16.16 0.43 -8.36
C SER A 110 15.03 0.42 -9.39
N GLU A 111 14.73 -0.77 -9.87
CA GLU A 111 13.59 -1.01 -10.75
C GLU A 111 12.77 -2.20 -10.25
N ILE A 112 11.47 -2.16 -10.54
CA ILE A 112 10.54 -3.27 -10.39
C ILE A 112 9.86 -3.47 -11.73
N LEU A 113 9.81 -4.73 -12.18
CA LEU A 113 9.15 -5.14 -13.40
C LEU A 113 8.14 -6.25 -13.09
N TYR A 114 6.92 -6.04 -13.54
CA TYR A 114 5.83 -7.01 -13.47
C TYR A 114 5.30 -7.31 -14.87
N HIS A 115 4.84 -8.55 -15.10
CA HIS A 115 4.01 -8.84 -16.26
C HIS A 115 2.64 -8.21 -16.08
N THR A 116 2.11 -7.60 -17.13
CA THR A 116 0.77 -6.98 -17.09
C THR A 116 -0.28 -8.03 -16.74
N ASN A 117 -0.18 -9.24 -17.31
CA ASN A 117 -1.05 -10.35 -16.98
C ASN A 117 -0.34 -11.33 -16.00
N PRO A 118 -0.90 -11.61 -14.82
CA PRO A 118 -0.27 -12.50 -13.85
C PRO A 118 -0.15 -13.95 -14.35
N SER A 119 -0.97 -14.36 -15.33
CA SER A 119 -0.85 -15.69 -15.96
C SER A 119 0.35 -15.82 -16.91
N ASP A 120 1.04 -14.73 -17.23
CA ASP A 120 2.23 -14.76 -18.09
C ASP A 120 3.47 -15.27 -17.33
N TYR A 121 3.40 -15.36 -15.99
CA TYR A 121 4.42 -16.03 -15.19
C TYR A 121 4.31 -17.55 -15.37
N THR A 122 5.32 -18.14 -16.03
CA THR A 122 5.39 -19.58 -16.31
C THR A 122 5.84 -20.41 -15.11
N GLU A 123 6.53 -19.79 -14.17
CA GLU A 123 7.09 -20.43 -12.99
C GLU A 123 6.36 -19.98 -11.72
N GLU A 124 6.41 -20.84 -10.71
CA GLU A 124 5.91 -20.51 -9.38
C GLU A 124 6.76 -19.38 -8.78
N LEU A 125 6.12 -18.28 -8.44
CA LEU A 125 6.79 -17.09 -7.91
C LEU A 125 7.10 -17.25 -6.43
N ASN A 126 8.35 -16.94 -6.10
CA ASN A 126 8.82 -16.82 -4.74
C ASN A 126 9.43 -15.43 -4.53
N PHE A 127 8.86 -14.66 -3.62
CA PHE A 127 9.40 -13.35 -3.25
C PHE A 127 10.46 -13.46 -2.15
N SER A 128 10.66 -14.63 -1.54
CA SER A 128 11.64 -14.85 -0.49
C SER A 128 13.03 -14.77 -1.09
N SER A 129 13.67 -13.64 -0.86
CA SER A 129 15.08 -13.43 -1.13
C SER A 129 15.77 -13.04 0.17
N GLU A 130 17.10 -13.01 0.17
CA GLU A 130 17.87 -12.39 1.26
C GLU A 130 17.57 -10.88 1.44
N LYS A 131 16.73 -10.29 0.58
CA LYS A 131 16.51 -8.85 0.44
C LYS A 131 15.09 -8.39 0.76
N SER A 132 14.09 -9.27 0.72
CA SER A 132 12.70 -9.04 1.14
C SER A 132 11.93 -10.36 1.11
N PHE A 133 10.82 -10.46 1.85
CA PHE A 133 9.89 -11.60 1.77
C PHE A 133 8.60 -11.29 0.99
N THR A 134 8.32 -10.00 0.76
CA THR A 134 7.13 -9.51 0.05
C THR A 134 7.46 -8.24 -0.74
N PRO A 135 6.86 -7.99 -1.91
CA PRO A 135 7.06 -6.74 -2.65
C PRO A 135 6.50 -5.52 -1.91
N PHE A 136 7.06 -4.34 -2.16
CA PHE A 136 6.56 -3.06 -1.62
C PHE A 136 5.47 -2.44 -2.49
N TRP A 137 5.32 -2.96 -3.69
CA TRP A 137 4.37 -2.50 -4.67
C TRP A 137 3.85 -3.66 -5.54
N PHE A 138 2.57 -3.62 -5.91
CA PHE A 138 1.93 -4.53 -6.86
C PHE A 138 1.08 -3.74 -7.87
N PRO A 139 0.89 -4.25 -9.10
CA PRO A 139 -0.08 -3.71 -10.05
C PRO A 139 -1.52 -3.68 -9.49
N VAL A 140 -2.31 -2.71 -9.96
CA VAL A 140 -3.73 -2.57 -9.63
C VAL A 140 -4.60 -3.17 -10.74
N PRO A 141 -5.77 -3.77 -10.45
CA PRO A 141 -6.34 -4.01 -9.12
C PRO A 141 -5.59 -5.10 -8.35
N VAL A 142 -5.17 -4.78 -7.13
CA VAL A 142 -4.18 -5.55 -6.38
C VAL A 142 -4.66 -6.95 -6.02
N GLY A 143 -5.91 -7.06 -5.54
CA GLY A 143 -6.46 -8.36 -5.14
C GLY A 143 -6.55 -9.33 -6.31
N GLU A 144 -7.05 -8.86 -7.45
CA GLU A 144 -7.12 -9.64 -8.69
C GLU A 144 -5.73 -10.00 -9.19
N TYR A 145 -4.79 -9.05 -9.15
CA TYR A 145 -3.42 -9.28 -9.62
C TYR A 145 -2.71 -10.34 -8.78
N ILE A 146 -2.64 -10.15 -7.45
CA ILE A 146 -1.98 -11.09 -6.53
C ILE A 146 -2.70 -12.45 -6.53
N GLY A 147 -4.04 -12.45 -6.57
CA GLY A 147 -4.83 -13.68 -6.61
C GLY A 147 -4.66 -14.48 -7.92
N GLY A 148 -4.24 -13.81 -8.99
CA GLY A 148 -3.90 -14.46 -10.26
C GLY A 148 -2.46 -14.98 -10.36
N LEU A 149 -1.59 -14.67 -9.39
CA LEU A 149 -0.21 -15.16 -9.39
C LEU A 149 -0.13 -16.61 -8.94
N ASN A 150 0.71 -17.39 -9.62
CA ASN A 150 1.08 -18.72 -9.17
C ASN A 150 2.18 -18.59 -8.11
N LEU A 151 1.83 -18.53 -6.82
CA LEU A 151 2.78 -18.33 -5.72
C LEU A 151 3.18 -19.65 -5.05
N THR A 152 4.39 -19.70 -4.50
CA THR A 152 4.83 -20.86 -3.69
C THR A 152 3.92 -21.12 -2.50
N GLY A 153 3.88 -22.37 -2.02
CA GLY A 153 3.09 -22.78 -0.85
C GLY A 153 3.43 -22.08 0.48
N TRP A 154 4.37 -21.13 0.49
CA TRP A 154 4.61 -20.24 1.63
C TRP A 154 3.63 -19.07 1.65
N TYR A 155 3.03 -18.73 0.51
CA TYR A 155 2.20 -17.55 0.35
C TYR A 155 0.72 -17.91 0.33
N ASP A 156 -0.05 -17.19 1.12
CA ASP A 156 -1.50 -17.24 1.14
C ASP A 156 -2.07 -15.84 0.91
N VAL A 157 -3.06 -15.74 0.03
CA VAL A 157 -3.64 -14.47 -0.43
C VAL A 157 -5.03 -14.30 0.17
N ASP A 158 -5.20 -13.28 1.01
CA ASP A 158 -6.50 -12.90 1.56
C ASP A 158 -6.96 -11.58 0.94
N ASN A 159 -8.02 -11.65 0.12
CA ASN A 159 -8.61 -10.51 -0.58
C ASN A 159 -10.00 -10.13 -0.04
N ARG A 160 -10.41 -10.62 1.14
CA ARG A 160 -11.78 -10.41 1.65
C ARG A 160 -12.07 -8.99 2.14
N VAL A 161 -11.04 -8.27 2.59
CA VAL A 161 -11.17 -6.90 3.14
C VAL A 161 -10.17 -5.95 2.52
N LEU A 162 -8.88 -6.23 2.72
CA LEU A 162 -7.77 -5.53 2.07
C LEU A 162 -6.85 -6.60 1.47
N PRO A 163 -6.29 -6.37 0.26
CA PRO A 163 -5.35 -7.29 -0.34
C PRO A 163 -4.19 -7.55 0.63
N THR A 164 -4.11 -8.79 1.11
CA THR A 164 -3.17 -9.21 2.14
C THR A 164 -2.42 -10.44 1.66
N LEU A 165 -1.10 -10.41 1.81
CA LEU A 165 -0.21 -11.52 1.53
C LEU A 165 0.33 -12.04 2.86
N ASN A 166 -0.13 -13.21 3.26
CA ASN A 166 0.39 -13.94 4.41
C ASN A 166 1.53 -14.84 3.92
N VAL A 167 2.66 -14.82 4.62
CA VAL A 167 3.83 -15.64 4.25
C VAL A 167 4.28 -16.44 5.46
N ASP A 168 4.24 -17.77 5.34
CA ASP A 168 4.73 -18.68 6.37
C ASP A 168 6.08 -19.25 5.92
N ILE A 169 7.17 -18.79 6.55
CA ILE A 169 8.53 -19.18 6.19
C ILE A 169 9.02 -20.23 7.19
N PRO A 170 9.27 -21.48 6.75
CA PRO A 170 9.76 -22.53 7.64
C PRO A 170 11.21 -22.29 8.08
N LYS A 171 11.67 -23.11 9.02
CA LYS A 171 13.05 -23.06 9.51
C LYS A 171 14.02 -23.56 8.42
N ASP A 172 15.20 -22.95 8.32
CA ASP A 172 16.31 -23.36 7.44
C ASP A 172 15.98 -23.34 5.93
N THR A 173 15.02 -22.50 5.51
CA THR A 173 14.55 -22.48 4.11
C THR A 173 15.02 -21.28 3.30
N VAL A 174 15.46 -20.20 3.93
CA VAL A 174 15.92 -18.99 3.21
C VAL A 174 17.40 -19.13 2.88
N LEU A 175 18.20 -19.51 3.88
CA LEU A 175 19.62 -19.81 3.75
C LEU A 175 19.99 -21.02 4.61
N SER A 176 21.15 -21.62 4.36
CA SER A 176 21.62 -22.73 5.19
C SER A 176 21.73 -22.30 6.65
N GLY A 177 20.89 -22.88 7.52
CA GLY A 177 20.80 -22.54 8.94
C GLY A 177 19.88 -21.37 9.30
N TYR A 178 19.20 -20.75 8.32
CA TYR A 178 18.32 -19.59 8.53
C TYR A 178 17.02 -19.64 7.71
N PRO A 179 15.90 -19.11 8.23
CA PRO A 179 15.75 -18.60 9.59
C PRO A 179 15.86 -19.74 10.60
N ASN A 180 16.45 -19.50 11.77
CA ASN A 180 16.72 -20.56 12.74
C ASN A 180 15.46 -21.11 13.45
N ARG A 181 14.31 -20.48 13.18
CA ARG A 181 12.96 -20.88 13.56
C ARG A 181 11.98 -20.41 12.48
N SER A 182 10.79 -21.00 12.43
CA SER A 182 9.75 -20.53 11.52
C SER A 182 9.28 -19.12 11.92
N ILE A 183 8.96 -18.32 10.91
CA ILE A 183 8.43 -16.97 11.04
C ILE A 183 7.20 -16.80 10.15
N GLN A 184 6.41 -15.78 10.45
CA GLN A 184 5.26 -15.40 9.65
C GLN A 184 5.37 -13.93 9.27
N VAL A 185 5.05 -13.60 8.02
CA VAL A 185 4.95 -12.23 7.53
C VAL A 185 3.51 -11.96 7.13
N ILE A 186 2.98 -10.80 7.51
CA ILE A 186 1.69 -10.31 7.04
C ILE A 186 1.94 -8.97 6.36
N ALA A 187 1.73 -8.93 5.05
CA ALA A 187 1.86 -7.74 4.22
C ALA A 187 0.49 -7.28 3.71
N ILE A 188 0.10 -6.05 4.01
CA ILE A 188 -1.19 -5.47 3.63
C ILE A 188 -0.95 -4.35 2.62
N TYR A 189 -1.67 -4.37 1.50
CA TYR A 189 -1.58 -3.39 0.44
C TYR A 189 -2.81 -2.49 0.41
N ASN A 190 -2.63 -1.23 0.00
CA ASN A 190 -3.76 -0.34 -0.27
C ASN A 190 -4.30 -0.56 -1.70
N GLU A 191 -5.37 0.15 -2.04
CA GLU A 191 -6.01 0.09 -3.36
C GLU A 191 -5.10 0.53 -4.51
N LEU A 192 -4.01 1.26 -4.21
CA LEU A 192 -2.99 1.69 -5.19
C LEU A 192 -1.85 0.66 -5.35
N GLY A 193 -1.94 -0.49 -4.68
CA GLY A 193 -0.91 -1.52 -4.74
C GLY A 193 0.32 -1.24 -3.89
N ILE A 194 0.30 -0.19 -3.06
CA ILE A 194 1.43 0.18 -2.21
C ILE A 194 1.31 -0.58 -0.88
N LEU A 195 2.42 -1.17 -0.44
CA LEU A 195 2.52 -1.81 0.87
C LEU A 195 2.20 -0.81 1.98
N SER A 196 1.07 -1.02 2.66
CA SER A 196 0.58 -0.16 3.73
C SER A 196 1.11 -0.60 5.09
N SER A 197 1.22 -1.91 5.31
CA SER A 197 1.76 -2.48 6.54
C SER A 197 2.49 -3.78 6.23
N TYR A 198 3.62 -3.97 6.88
CA TYR A 198 4.42 -5.18 6.84
C TYR A 198 4.75 -5.56 8.28
N LYS A 199 4.39 -6.77 8.68
CA LYS A 199 4.63 -7.27 10.02
C LYS A 199 5.26 -8.63 9.97
N LEU A 200 6.38 -8.78 10.67
CA LEU A 200 7.08 -10.05 10.85
C LEU A 200 6.87 -10.54 12.28
N TYR A 201 6.44 -11.79 12.41
CA TYR A 201 6.10 -12.44 13.66
C TYR A 201 6.94 -13.72 13.87
N THR A 202 7.19 -14.05 15.14
CA THR A 202 7.52 -15.43 15.52
C THR A 202 6.24 -16.26 15.74
N LYS A 203 6.39 -17.58 15.85
CA LYS A 203 5.32 -18.51 16.27
C LYS A 203 4.61 -18.15 17.60
N GLY A 204 5.19 -17.29 18.43
CA GLY A 204 4.54 -16.77 19.64
C GLY A 204 3.62 -15.58 19.41
N ASN A 205 3.36 -15.19 18.15
CA ASN A 205 2.66 -13.95 17.75
C ASN A 205 3.33 -12.67 18.27
N VAL A 206 4.63 -12.75 18.54
CA VAL A 206 5.44 -11.58 18.92
C VAL A 206 5.88 -10.88 17.64
N VAL A 207 5.50 -9.60 17.50
CA VAL A 207 5.94 -8.73 16.41
C VAL A 207 7.40 -8.36 16.59
N ILE A 208 8.22 -8.68 15.59
CA ILE A 208 9.66 -8.40 15.56
C ILE A 208 9.94 -7.18 14.69
N ILE A 209 9.27 -7.11 13.53
CA ILE A 209 9.32 -5.96 12.62
C ILE A 209 7.90 -5.48 12.37
N ASP A 210 7.69 -4.17 12.47
CA ASP A 210 6.49 -3.48 12.01
C ASP A 210 6.92 -2.30 11.15
N ILE A 211 6.69 -2.39 9.85
CA ILE A 211 6.90 -1.32 8.88
C ILE A 211 5.53 -0.86 8.40
N ALA A 212 5.31 0.44 8.39
CA ALA A 212 4.05 1.01 7.92
C ALA A 212 4.32 2.17 6.96
N LEU A 213 3.46 2.30 5.95
CA LEU A 213 3.44 3.47 5.09
C LEU A 213 3.16 4.72 5.93
N ASP A 214 4.06 5.69 5.88
CA ASP A 214 3.92 7.00 6.50
C ASP A 214 3.21 7.92 5.51
N PHE A 215 1.89 7.85 5.53
CA PHE A 215 1.05 8.72 4.74
C PHE A 215 0.81 10.04 5.50
N LEU A 216 1.21 11.16 4.90
CA LEU A 216 0.64 12.46 5.26
C LEU A 216 -0.72 12.56 4.56
N PRO A 217 -1.84 12.72 5.27
CA PRO A 217 -3.12 12.96 4.65
C PRO A 217 -3.17 14.35 4.03
N ILE A 218 -2.58 14.50 2.83
CA ILE A 218 -2.55 15.77 2.11
C ILE A 218 -3.99 16.22 1.81
N TYR A 219 -4.94 15.30 1.58
CA TYR A 219 -6.37 15.63 1.42
C TYR A 219 -7.03 16.23 2.69
N VAL A 220 -6.43 16.03 3.88
CA VAL A 220 -6.90 16.65 5.13
C VAL A 220 -6.57 18.15 5.15
N ILE A 221 -5.55 18.59 4.41
CA ILE A 221 -5.16 20.01 4.38
C ILE A 221 -6.24 20.87 3.69
N PRO A 222 -6.68 20.59 2.44
CA PRO A 222 -7.75 21.36 1.80
C PRO A 222 -9.07 21.30 2.58
N SER A 223 -9.43 20.14 3.13
CA SER A 223 -10.67 19.98 3.88
C SER A 223 -10.67 20.74 5.21
N LEU A 224 -9.55 20.75 5.94
CA LEU A 224 -9.36 21.61 7.11
C LEU A 224 -9.44 23.10 6.75
N VAL A 225 -8.79 23.51 5.64
CA VAL A 225 -8.85 24.90 5.18
C VAL A 225 -10.30 25.30 4.92
N VAL A 226 -11.07 24.52 4.15
CA VAL A 226 -12.48 24.78 3.84
C VAL A 226 -13.34 24.86 5.13
N LEU A 227 -13.12 23.94 6.07
CA LEU A 227 -13.85 23.94 7.34
C LEU A 227 -13.58 25.22 8.15
N PHE A 228 -12.31 25.64 8.23
CA PHE A 228 -11.92 26.88 8.89
C PHE A 228 -12.52 28.13 8.23
N THR A 229 -12.59 28.17 6.88
CA THR A 229 -13.24 29.29 6.18
C THR A 229 -14.74 29.36 6.47
N ILE A 230 -15.43 28.22 6.48
CA ILE A 230 -16.87 28.17 6.79
C ILE A 230 -17.13 28.63 8.23
N LEU A 231 -16.34 28.15 9.20
CA LEU A 231 -16.46 28.55 10.60
C LEU A 231 -16.21 30.04 10.80
N SER A 232 -15.16 30.59 10.20
CA SER A 232 -14.83 32.02 10.33
C SER A 232 -15.88 32.91 9.66
N LEU A 233 -16.40 32.54 8.48
CA LEU A 233 -17.54 33.22 7.85
C LEU A 233 -18.78 33.18 8.76
N GLY A 234 -19.08 32.03 9.38
CA GLY A 234 -20.19 31.88 10.31
C GLY A 234 -20.09 32.82 11.51
N VAL A 235 -18.89 32.94 12.10
CA VAL A 235 -18.61 33.87 13.22
C VAL A 235 -18.77 35.32 12.79
N ILE A 236 -18.23 35.70 11.61
CA ILE A 236 -18.36 37.06 11.08
C ILE A 236 -19.85 37.41 10.85
N ILE A 237 -20.61 36.53 10.22
CA ILE A 237 -22.05 36.72 9.98
C ILE A 237 -22.80 36.86 11.31
N TYR A 238 -22.48 36.03 12.30
CA TYR A 238 -23.08 36.11 13.63
C TYR A 238 -22.77 37.45 14.32
N ILE A 239 -21.52 37.92 14.30
CA ILE A 239 -21.12 39.22 14.85
C ILE A 239 -21.89 40.35 14.17
N ILE A 240 -21.94 40.36 12.82
CA ILE A 240 -22.67 41.38 12.05
C ILE A 240 -24.16 41.37 12.40
N LYS A 241 -24.77 40.19 12.49
CA LYS A 241 -26.20 40.04 12.82
C LYS A 241 -26.49 40.49 14.25
N LYS A 242 -25.65 40.11 15.21
CA LYS A 242 -25.77 40.54 16.61
C LYS A 242 -25.63 42.04 16.73
N TYR A 243 -24.61 42.63 16.09
CA TYR A 243 -24.38 44.08 16.12
C TYR A 243 -25.53 44.91 15.52
N LYS A 244 -26.15 44.42 14.43
CA LYS A 244 -27.36 45.05 13.89
C LYS A 244 -28.56 44.94 14.83
N SER A 245 -28.72 43.82 15.53
CA SER A 245 -29.82 43.60 16.48
C SER A 245 -29.72 44.45 17.75
N THR A 246 -28.53 44.84 18.19
CA THR A 246 -28.34 45.70 19.38
C THR A 246 -28.46 47.20 19.09
N ARG A 247 -28.55 47.60 17.82
CA ARG A 247 -28.69 49.01 17.38
C ARG A 247 -30.12 49.39 16.96
N LEU A 248 -31.05 48.44 16.99
CA LEU A 248 -32.50 48.64 16.86
C LEU A 248 -33.11 48.65 18.27
#